data_AF-A0A4S4C308-F1
#
_entry.id   AF-A0A4S4C308-F1
#
_cell.length_a   1.000
_cell.length_b   1.000
_cell.length_c   1.000
_cell.angle_alpha   90.00
_cell.angle_beta   90.00
_cell.angle_gamma   90.00
#
_symmetry.space_group_name_H-M   'P 1'
#
loop_
_entity.id
_entity.type
_entity.pdbx_description
1 polymer ?
#
loop_
_entity_poly.entity_id
_entity_poly.type
_entity_poly.pdbx_seq_one_letter_code
_entity_poly.pdbx_strand_id
1 'polypeptide(L)'
;MTLTISENKKKAIVTYINDHFDEHMSHFPYAKYPTEPLDRWREQFLDPKALGAEMLHSALSWHFGSWQRNSLTYSQRKTVSSITQAWPQFLGIADNNAESEATFWLDKLPDRQHGFDATAFLLHLRHPGELEIADRHRLDAMLELLRSAGCIAEDAAPEPSFSLLQDYSAFFRAILPKMPYGDESRIRLDRFLKMYGNRHAYVNLSADYKTKEPMIRSFQWDTARSERFNLEQITKRANADVLFACFLLTLEKENLHDIDLTIGEIADRLPPGTGGICNSASFNYAMVALFGGQKSRDYWIVENPALRNAFTDQANSSSRDMRFYLHHAGEKIRINPKYIRSEE
;
A
#
# COMPACT_ATOMS: atom_id res chain seq x y z
N MET A 1 -31.91 -1.94 4.01
CA MET A 1 -32.20 -2.41 5.39
C MET A 1 -31.09 -1.87 6.27
N THR A 2 -31.32 -1.49 7.53
CA THR A 2 -30.20 -1.08 8.40
C THR A 2 -29.59 -2.33 9.03
N LEU A 3 -28.42 -2.75 8.55
CA LEU A 3 -27.68 -3.88 9.12
C LEU A 3 -27.51 -3.71 10.64
N THR A 4 -28.11 -4.62 11.42
CA THR A 4 -28.03 -4.59 12.88
C THR A 4 -27.33 -5.85 13.38
N ILE A 5 -26.16 -5.69 14.00
CA ILE A 5 -25.34 -6.80 14.52
C ILE A 5 -25.40 -6.77 16.05
N SER A 6 -25.76 -7.88 16.69
CA SER A 6 -25.78 -7.97 18.16
C SER A 6 -24.38 -7.96 18.74
N GLU A 7 -24.21 -7.53 20.00
CA GLU A 7 -22.89 -7.47 20.65
C GLU A 7 -22.17 -8.81 20.69
N ASN A 8 -22.89 -9.92 20.90
CA ASN A 8 -22.30 -11.26 20.87
C ASN A 8 -21.76 -11.61 19.48
N LYS A 9 -22.48 -11.25 18.41
CA LYS A 9 -22.04 -11.48 17.03
C LYS A 9 -20.86 -10.59 16.65
N LYS A 10 -20.84 -9.32 17.09
CA LYS A 10 -19.67 -8.44 16.91
C LYS A 10 -18.42 -9.05 17.56
N LYS A 11 -18.53 -9.56 18.79
CA LYS A 11 -17.42 -10.22 19.49
C LYS A 11 -16.92 -11.45 18.72
N ALA A 12 -17.82 -12.31 18.24
CA ALA A 12 -17.45 -13.49 17.46
C ALA A 12 -16.69 -13.12 16.18
N ILE A 13 -17.15 -12.09 15.46
CA ILE A 13 -16.47 -11.58 14.26
C ILE A 13 -15.07 -11.05 14.59
N VAL A 14 -14.94 -10.26 15.67
CA VAL A 14 -13.64 -9.71 16.11
C VAL A 14 -12.67 -10.82 16.51
N THR A 15 -13.14 -11.83 17.23
CA THR A 15 -12.34 -13.01 17.57
C THR A 15 -11.83 -13.68 16.30
N TYR A 16 -12.72 -13.95 15.33
CA TYR A 16 -12.31 -14.56 14.06
C TYR A 16 -11.26 -13.72 13.32
N ILE A 17 -11.46 -12.40 13.23
CA ILE A 17 -10.52 -11.48 12.57
C ILE A 17 -9.14 -11.57 13.24
N ASN A 18 -9.09 -11.53 14.57
CA ASN A 18 -7.83 -11.59 15.31
C ASN A 18 -7.13 -12.94 15.14
N ASP A 19 -7.88 -14.05 15.14
CA ASP A 19 -7.34 -15.40 14.99
C ASP A 19 -6.68 -15.63 13.61
N HIS A 20 -7.13 -14.92 12.57
CA HIS A 20 -6.62 -15.03 11.19
C HIS A 20 -5.82 -13.79 10.75
N PHE A 21 -5.54 -12.86 11.65
CA PHE A 21 -5.00 -11.55 11.29
C PHE A 21 -3.63 -11.67 10.61
N ASP A 22 -2.69 -12.36 11.27
CA ASP A 22 -1.31 -12.49 10.78
C ASP A 22 -1.23 -13.28 9.46
N GLU A 23 -2.08 -14.30 9.30
CA GLU A 23 -2.17 -15.10 8.07
C GLU A 23 -2.42 -14.18 6.86
N HIS A 24 -3.43 -13.33 6.94
CA HIS A 24 -3.82 -12.48 5.82
C HIS A 24 -2.94 -11.24 5.68
N MET A 25 -2.52 -10.65 6.81
CA MET A 25 -1.67 -9.46 6.79
C MET A 25 -0.25 -9.74 6.31
N SER A 26 0.28 -10.95 6.52
CA SER A 26 1.57 -11.37 5.98
C SER A 26 1.65 -11.38 4.45
N HIS A 27 0.51 -11.23 3.75
CA HIS A 27 0.42 -11.17 2.29
C HIS A 27 0.00 -9.78 1.76
N PHE A 28 -0.25 -8.80 2.64
CA PHE A 28 -0.76 -7.49 2.24
C PHE A 28 0.26 -6.74 1.35
N PRO A 29 -0.11 -6.35 0.12
CA PRO A 29 0.82 -5.71 -0.80
C PRO A 29 0.99 -4.21 -0.48
N TYR A 30 1.73 -3.88 0.58
CA TYR A 30 1.90 -2.51 1.10
C TYR A 30 2.30 -1.49 0.02
N ALA A 31 3.24 -1.82 -0.85
CA ALA A 31 3.66 -0.96 -1.97
C ALA A 31 2.57 -0.69 -3.02
N LYS A 32 1.55 -1.56 -3.14
CA LYS A 32 0.42 -1.31 -4.06
C LYS A 32 -0.63 -0.38 -3.46
N TYR A 33 -0.76 -0.38 -2.14
CA TYR A 33 -1.76 0.38 -1.39
C TYR A 33 -1.15 1.13 -0.20
N PRO A 34 -0.21 2.07 -0.44
CA PRO A 34 0.25 2.96 0.62
C PRO A 34 -0.90 3.86 1.09
N THR A 35 -0.89 4.28 2.35
CA THR A 35 -2.02 5.02 2.93
C THR A 35 -1.90 6.52 2.77
N GLU A 36 -0.68 7.03 2.67
CA GLU A 36 -0.39 8.46 2.61
C GLU A 36 -1.08 9.18 1.44
N PRO A 37 -1.18 8.60 0.22
CA PRO A 37 -1.94 9.23 -0.87
C PRO A 37 -3.43 9.28 -0.59
N LEU A 38 -4.00 8.24 0.04
CA LEU A 38 -5.43 8.15 0.30
C LEU A 38 -5.90 9.25 1.26
N ASP A 39 -5.14 9.53 2.32
CA ASP A 39 -5.49 10.57 3.29
C ASP A 39 -5.53 11.96 2.63
N ARG A 40 -4.59 12.25 1.73
CA ARG A 40 -4.60 13.50 0.94
C ARG A 40 -5.79 13.57 -0.02
N TRP A 41 -6.12 12.48 -0.69
CA TRP A 41 -7.23 12.48 -1.64
C TRP A 41 -8.58 12.63 -0.97
N ARG A 42 -8.78 12.11 0.25
CA ARG A 42 -10.02 12.33 1.01
C ARG A 42 -10.32 13.80 1.24
N GLU A 43 -9.30 14.63 1.40
CA GLU A 43 -9.47 16.08 1.52
C GLU A 43 -9.68 16.74 0.16
N GLN A 44 -8.86 16.37 -0.83
CA GLN A 44 -8.89 16.98 -2.17
C GLN A 44 -10.18 16.69 -2.93
N PHE A 45 -10.74 15.49 -2.78
CA PHE A 45 -11.97 15.10 -3.50
C PHE A 45 -13.24 15.74 -2.93
N LEU A 46 -13.18 16.42 -1.77
CA LEU A 46 -14.32 17.19 -1.25
C LEU A 46 -14.70 18.36 -2.17
N ASP A 47 -13.73 18.91 -2.91
CA ASP A 47 -13.98 19.87 -3.99
C ASP A 47 -13.69 19.22 -5.36
N PRO A 48 -14.71 18.62 -6.01
CA PRO A 48 -14.51 17.87 -7.23
C PRO A 48 -14.17 18.78 -8.43
N LYS A 49 -14.44 20.09 -8.32
CA LYS A 49 -14.13 21.09 -9.35
C LYS A 49 -12.65 21.45 -9.37
N ALA A 50 -11.95 21.29 -8.24
CA ALA A 50 -10.51 21.51 -8.13
C ALA A 50 -9.67 20.33 -8.65
N LEU A 51 -10.29 19.19 -8.98
CA LEU A 51 -9.58 17.99 -9.40
C LEU A 51 -9.17 18.04 -10.87
N GLY A 52 -7.86 17.89 -11.12
CA GLY A 52 -7.32 17.69 -12.46
C GLY A 52 -7.32 16.21 -12.90
N ALA A 53 -7.23 15.98 -14.21
CA ALA A 53 -7.23 14.62 -14.79
C ALA A 53 -6.09 13.73 -14.25
N GLU A 54 -4.90 14.29 -14.03
CA GLU A 54 -3.74 13.59 -13.44
C GLU A 54 -4.04 13.04 -12.03
N MET A 55 -4.75 13.82 -11.21
CA MET A 55 -5.11 13.42 -9.85
C MET A 55 -6.16 12.30 -9.87
N LEU A 56 -7.17 12.44 -10.73
CA LEU A 56 -8.18 11.40 -10.97
C LEU A 56 -7.52 10.08 -11.39
N HIS A 57 -6.61 10.15 -12.38
CA HIS A 57 -5.89 8.99 -12.87
C HIS A 57 -5.03 8.36 -11.77
N SER A 58 -4.34 9.17 -10.97
CA SER A 58 -3.50 8.70 -9.86
C SER A 58 -4.30 7.98 -8.77
N ALA A 59 -5.44 8.55 -8.37
CA ALA A 59 -6.32 7.97 -7.36
C ALA A 59 -6.92 6.63 -7.84
N LEU A 60 -7.43 6.59 -9.07
CA LEU A 60 -7.98 5.36 -9.65
C LEU A 60 -6.90 4.30 -9.89
N SER A 61 -5.70 4.71 -10.30
CA SER A 61 -4.58 3.79 -10.45
C SER A 61 -4.18 3.15 -9.11
N TRP A 62 -4.19 3.92 -8.02
CA TRP A 62 -3.99 3.40 -6.67
C TRP A 62 -5.08 2.40 -6.27
N HIS A 63 -6.35 2.72 -6.54
CA HIS A 63 -7.47 1.83 -6.23
C HIS A 63 -7.33 0.46 -6.91
N PHE A 64 -6.89 0.45 -8.18
CA PHE A 64 -6.60 -0.77 -8.93
C PHE A 64 -5.23 -1.41 -8.60
N GLY A 65 -4.57 -1.01 -7.52
CA GLY A 65 -3.29 -1.58 -7.07
C GLY A 65 -2.11 -1.31 -7.99
N SER A 66 -2.22 -0.26 -8.81
CA SER A 66 -1.23 0.20 -9.78
C SER A 66 -0.59 1.53 -9.37
N TRP A 67 -0.52 1.81 -8.06
CA TRP A 67 0.16 3.00 -7.54
C TRP A 67 1.61 3.10 -8.04
N GLN A 68 1.96 4.26 -8.61
CA GLN A 68 3.25 4.53 -9.28
C GLN A 68 3.63 3.53 -10.39
N ARG A 69 2.66 2.80 -10.96
CA ARG A 69 2.86 1.88 -12.08
C ARG A 69 2.09 2.36 -13.30
N ASN A 70 2.68 2.20 -14.47
CA ASN A 70 2.03 2.54 -15.74
C ASN A 70 1.16 1.39 -16.30
N SER A 71 0.92 0.34 -15.52
CA SER A 71 0.40 -0.94 -16.00
C SER A 71 -0.98 -1.27 -15.42
N LEU A 72 -2.01 -0.51 -15.83
CA LEU A 72 -3.41 -0.92 -15.66
C LEU A 72 -3.77 -1.98 -16.71
N THR A 73 -4.68 -2.90 -16.40
CA THR A 73 -5.24 -3.82 -17.41
C THR A 73 -6.10 -3.06 -18.43
N TYR A 74 -6.45 -3.69 -19.56
CA TYR A 74 -7.31 -3.03 -20.56
C TYR A 74 -8.68 -2.61 -19.97
N SER A 75 -9.32 -3.47 -19.17
CA SER A 75 -10.60 -3.16 -18.51
C SER A 75 -10.46 -1.98 -17.56
N GLN A 76 -9.43 -1.98 -16.71
CA GLN A 76 -9.16 -0.88 -15.78
C GLN A 76 -8.90 0.43 -16.52
N ARG A 77 -8.08 0.43 -17.58
CA ARG A 77 -7.85 1.62 -18.42
C ARG A 77 -9.15 2.14 -19.03
N LYS A 78 -10.03 1.25 -19.49
CA LYS A 78 -11.35 1.62 -20.03
C LYS A 78 -12.23 2.27 -18.96
N THR A 79 -12.26 1.72 -17.75
CA THR A 79 -12.99 2.31 -16.61
C THR A 79 -12.43 3.69 -16.26
N VAL A 80 -11.11 3.83 -16.10
CA VAL A 80 -10.47 5.13 -15.81
C VAL A 80 -10.79 6.15 -16.90
N SER A 81 -10.65 5.77 -18.18
CA SER A 81 -10.98 6.64 -19.31
C SER A 81 -12.45 7.06 -19.29
N SER A 82 -13.37 6.15 -18.95
CA SER A 82 -14.80 6.45 -18.89
C SER A 82 -15.10 7.44 -17.76
N ILE A 83 -14.46 7.28 -16.60
CA ILE A 83 -14.58 8.22 -15.47
C ILE A 83 -14.05 9.59 -15.86
N THR A 84 -12.85 9.67 -16.44
CA THR A 84 -12.25 10.94 -16.86
C THR A 84 -13.13 11.67 -17.89
N GLN A 85 -13.72 10.95 -18.84
CA GLN A 85 -14.61 11.52 -19.85
C GLN A 85 -15.96 11.98 -19.27
N ALA A 86 -16.51 11.23 -18.30
CA ALA A 86 -17.77 11.56 -17.65
C ALA A 86 -17.63 12.62 -16.54
N TRP A 87 -16.41 12.91 -16.07
CA TRP A 87 -16.16 13.85 -14.98
C TRP A 87 -16.80 15.24 -15.17
N PRO A 88 -16.73 15.89 -16.35
CA PRO A 88 -17.40 17.18 -16.54
C PRO A 88 -18.92 17.10 -16.42
N GLN A 89 -19.54 15.98 -16.81
CA GLN A 89 -20.99 15.76 -16.64
C GLN A 89 -21.33 15.54 -15.16
N PHE A 90 -20.48 14.79 -14.44
CA PHE A 90 -20.60 14.58 -13.00
C PHE A 90 -20.61 15.90 -12.24
N LEU A 91 -19.75 16.85 -12.60
CA LEU A 91 -19.71 18.17 -11.94
C LEU A 91 -21.04 18.94 -12.05
N GLY A 92 -21.86 18.65 -13.05
CA GLY A 92 -23.18 19.27 -13.25
C GLY A 92 -24.29 18.70 -12.37
N ILE A 93 -24.06 17.56 -11.70
CA ILE A 93 -25.04 16.86 -10.84
C ILE A 93 -24.50 16.55 -9.44
N ALA A 94 -23.30 17.06 -9.12
CA ALA A 94 -22.61 16.81 -7.86
C ALA A 94 -23.31 17.59 -6.73
N ASP A 95 -24.48 17.11 -6.33
CA ASP A 95 -25.35 17.75 -5.34
C ASP A 95 -24.97 17.37 -3.89
N ASN A 96 -23.72 16.93 -3.67
CA ASN A 96 -23.20 16.39 -2.41
C ASN A 96 -24.07 15.25 -1.79
N ASN A 97 -24.86 14.54 -2.60
CA ASN A 97 -25.63 13.39 -2.16
C ASN A 97 -25.01 12.10 -2.71
N ALA A 98 -24.54 11.22 -1.81
CA ALA A 98 -23.89 9.97 -2.16
C ALA A 98 -24.77 9.03 -3.02
N GLU A 99 -26.09 9.00 -2.83
CA GLU A 99 -26.99 8.11 -3.60
C GLU A 99 -27.16 8.57 -5.05
N SER A 100 -27.32 9.89 -5.26
CA SER A 100 -27.39 10.48 -6.60
C SER A 100 -26.07 10.31 -7.34
N GLU A 101 -24.94 10.56 -6.66
CA GLU A 101 -23.60 10.34 -7.21
C GLU A 101 -23.38 8.85 -7.56
N ALA A 102 -23.85 7.92 -6.70
CA ALA A 102 -23.76 6.48 -6.96
C ALA A 102 -24.56 6.09 -8.21
N THR A 103 -25.78 6.58 -8.32
CA THR A 103 -26.66 6.32 -9.47
C THR A 103 -26.01 6.77 -10.77
N PHE A 104 -25.42 7.96 -10.78
CA PHE A 104 -24.69 8.46 -11.95
C PHE A 104 -23.52 7.56 -12.34
N TRP A 105 -22.66 7.20 -11.40
CA TRP A 105 -21.47 6.40 -11.72
C TRP A 105 -21.82 4.97 -12.15
N LEU A 106 -22.82 4.35 -11.52
CA LEU A 106 -23.29 3.02 -11.90
C LEU A 106 -23.96 3.01 -13.29
N ASP A 107 -24.61 4.09 -13.70
CA ASP A 107 -25.13 4.25 -15.07
C ASP A 107 -24.00 4.45 -16.10
N LYS A 108 -23.00 5.27 -15.76
CA LYS A 108 -21.90 5.61 -16.68
C LYS A 108 -20.88 4.50 -16.88
N LEU A 109 -20.73 3.59 -15.93
CA LEU A 109 -19.66 2.58 -15.96
C LEU A 109 -20.24 1.21 -16.36
N PRO A 110 -19.99 0.75 -17.61
CA PRO A 110 -20.63 -0.46 -18.14
C PRO A 110 -20.00 -1.77 -17.61
N ASP A 111 -18.79 -1.70 -17.07
CA ASP A 111 -18.12 -2.84 -16.46
C ASP A 111 -18.65 -3.04 -15.04
N ARG A 112 -19.47 -4.07 -14.83
CA ARG A 112 -20.05 -4.36 -13.51
C ARG A 112 -19.02 -4.65 -12.43
N GLN A 113 -17.83 -5.15 -12.77
CA GLN A 113 -16.82 -5.46 -11.77
C GLN A 113 -15.97 -4.22 -11.47
N HIS A 114 -15.17 -3.75 -12.43
CA HIS A 114 -14.26 -2.62 -12.18
C HIS A 114 -15.01 -1.29 -12.04
N GLY A 115 -16.17 -1.15 -12.69
CA GLY A 115 -17.00 0.05 -12.60
C GLY A 115 -17.66 0.18 -11.23
N PHE A 116 -18.14 -0.91 -10.64
CA PHE A 116 -18.66 -0.89 -9.28
C PHE A 116 -17.56 -0.54 -8.27
N ASP A 117 -16.41 -1.21 -8.32
CA ASP A 117 -15.30 -0.94 -7.40
C ASP A 117 -14.80 0.51 -7.50
N ALA A 118 -14.68 1.03 -8.72
CA ALA A 118 -14.30 2.44 -8.93
C ALA A 118 -15.39 3.40 -8.44
N THR A 119 -16.67 3.07 -8.61
CA THR A 119 -17.78 3.87 -8.06
C THR A 119 -17.71 3.92 -6.54
N ALA A 120 -17.57 2.77 -5.88
CA ALA A 120 -17.44 2.67 -4.44
C ALA A 120 -16.25 3.50 -3.91
N PHE A 121 -15.12 3.47 -4.62
CA PHE A 121 -13.95 4.25 -4.28
C PHE A 121 -14.15 5.77 -4.46
N LEU A 122 -14.75 6.20 -5.57
CA LEU A 122 -15.06 7.63 -5.78
C LEU A 122 -16.02 8.15 -4.71
N LEU A 123 -17.05 7.37 -4.39
CA LEU A 123 -18.00 7.70 -3.33
C LEU A 123 -17.34 7.80 -1.96
N HIS A 124 -16.40 6.90 -1.63
CA HIS A 124 -15.61 7.00 -0.41
C HIS A 124 -14.78 8.29 -0.34
N LEU A 125 -14.16 8.70 -1.45
CA LEU A 125 -13.37 9.93 -1.52
C LEU A 125 -14.24 11.19 -1.41
N ARG A 126 -15.46 11.15 -1.96
CA ARG A 126 -16.44 12.26 -1.92
C ARG A 126 -17.15 12.38 -0.58
N HIS A 127 -17.44 11.24 0.05
CA HIS A 127 -18.23 11.13 1.27
C HIS A 127 -17.52 10.31 2.36
N PRO A 128 -16.28 10.65 2.75
CA PRO A 128 -15.49 9.82 3.67
C PRO A 128 -16.11 9.70 5.08
N GLY A 129 -16.98 10.66 5.45
CA GLY A 129 -17.77 10.61 6.68
C GLY A 129 -18.99 9.70 6.62
N GLU A 130 -19.47 9.32 5.44
CA GLU A 130 -20.65 8.48 5.25
C GLU A 130 -20.31 7.06 4.81
N LEU A 131 -19.33 6.94 3.92
CA LEU A 131 -18.97 5.69 3.27
C LEU A 131 -17.53 5.30 3.58
N GLU A 132 -17.37 4.04 4.00
CA GLU A 132 -16.07 3.43 4.18
C GLU A 132 -15.51 2.94 2.84
N ILE A 133 -14.18 2.82 2.73
CA ILE A 133 -13.54 2.30 1.52
C ILE A 133 -14.01 0.87 1.26
N ALA A 134 -14.60 0.63 0.09
CA ALA A 134 -15.15 -0.65 -0.30
C ALA A 134 -14.71 -1.03 -1.72
N ASP A 135 -14.61 -2.32 -1.93
CA ASP A 135 -14.45 -2.99 -3.23
C ASP A 135 -15.08 -4.39 -3.09
N ARG A 136 -15.20 -5.13 -4.18
CA ARG A 136 -15.80 -6.47 -4.18
C ARG A 136 -15.18 -7.38 -3.13
N HIS A 137 -13.86 -7.35 -2.96
CA HIS A 137 -13.18 -8.15 -1.94
C HIS A 137 -13.63 -7.80 -0.53
N ARG A 138 -13.69 -6.51 -0.17
CA ARG A 138 -14.16 -6.09 1.15
C ARG A 138 -15.64 -6.43 1.40
N LEU A 139 -16.47 -6.34 0.37
CA LEU A 139 -17.87 -6.76 0.45
C LEU A 139 -18.01 -8.27 0.65
N ASP A 140 -17.26 -9.06 -0.11
CA ASP A 140 -17.23 -10.52 0.03
C ASP A 140 -16.75 -10.94 1.43
N ALA A 141 -15.71 -10.28 1.94
CA ALA A 141 -15.21 -10.45 3.30
C ALA A 141 -16.29 -10.16 4.36
N MET A 142 -16.98 -9.02 4.24
CA MET A 142 -18.10 -8.71 5.13
C MET A 142 -19.17 -9.79 5.08
N LEU A 143 -19.64 -10.16 3.89
CA LEU A 143 -20.73 -11.11 3.73
C LEU A 143 -20.37 -12.48 4.32
N GLU A 144 -19.14 -12.94 4.14
CA GLU A 144 -18.67 -14.19 4.70
C GLU A 144 -18.57 -14.16 6.24
N LEU A 145 -18.06 -13.06 6.81
CA LEU A 145 -18.01 -12.87 8.27
C LEU A 145 -19.42 -12.79 8.87
N LEU A 146 -20.35 -12.11 8.20
CA LEU A 146 -21.74 -12.04 8.61
C LEU A 146 -22.43 -13.40 8.54
N ARG A 147 -22.19 -14.20 7.49
CA ARG A 147 -22.71 -15.58 7.38
C ARG A 147 -22.17 -16.46 8.50
N SER A 148 -20.85 -16.43 8.72
CA SER A 148 -20.17 -17.21 9.76
C SER A 148 -20.66 -16.88 11.16
N ALA A 149 -21.06 -15.62 11.39
CA ALA A 149 -21.67 -15.18 12.66
C ALA A 149 -23.19 -15.39 12.73
N GLY A 150 -23.81 -15.99 11.72
CA GLY A 150 -25.26 -16.20 11.62
C GLY A 150 -26.06 -14.90 11.55
N CYS A 151 -25.50 -13.82 11.02
CA CYS A 151 -26.18 -12.53 10.83
C CYS A 151 -27.10 -12.50 9.61
N ILE A 152 -26.75 -13.27 8.57
CA ILE A 152 -27.48 -13.36 7.30
C ILE A 152 -27.59 -14.83 6.89
N ALA A 153 -28.52 -15.13 5.96
CA ALA A 153 -28.69 -16.49 5.44
C ALA A 153 -27.45 -16.96 4.66
N GLU A 154 -27.18 -18.27 4.68
CA GLU A 154 -26.01 -18.86 4.02
C GLU A 154 -26.02 -18.66 2.50
N ASP A 155 -27.20 -18.66 1.89
CA ASP A 155 -27.43 -18.49 0.46
C ASP A 155 -27.63 -17.02 0.03
N ALA A 156 -27.59 -16.07 0.96
CA ALA A 156 -27.73 -14.65 0.64
C ALA A 156 -26.56 -14.19 -0.22
N ALA A 157 -26.82 -13.79 -1.47
CA ALA A 157 -25.84 -13.20 -2.38
C ALA A 157 -26.32 -11.81 -2.85
N PRO A 158 -26.17 -10.77 -2.02
CA PRO A 158 -26.57 -9.42 -2.41
C PRO A 158 -25.81 -8.92 -3.64
N GLU A 159 -26.54 -8.33 -4.57
CA GLU A 159 -25.96 -7.69 -5.75
C GLU A 159 -25.22 -6.39 -5.38
N PRO A 160 -24.12 -6.05 -6.08
CA PRO A 160 -23.44 -4.77 -5.93
C PRO A 160 -24.41 -3.60 -6.12
N SER A 161 -24.57 -2.79 -5.07
CA SER A 161 -25.53 -1.67 -5.04
C SER A 161 -25.11 -0.62 -4.02
N PHE A 162 -25.70 0.58 -4.10
CA PHE A 162 -25.49 1.62 -3.09
C PHE A 162 -25.89 1.18 -1.67
N SER A 163 -27.01 0.47 -1.53
CA SER A 163 -27.43 -0.10 -0.23
C SER A 163 -26.37 -1.05 0.35
N LEU A 164 -25.70 -1.84 -0.50
CA LEU A 164 -24.65 -2.74 -0.03
C LEU A 164 -23.40 -1.98 0.47
N LEU A 165 -23.10 -0.82 -0.12
CA LEU A 165 -22.04 0.08 0.37
C LEU A 165 -22.39 0.69 1.73
N GLN A 166 -23.66 1.03 1.94
CA GLN A 166 -24.16 1.50 3.23
C GLN A 166 -24.08 0.39 4.29
N ASP A 167 -24.50 -0.83 3.94
CA ASP A 167 -24.41 -2.00 4.84
C ASP A 167 -22.95 -2.30 5.21
N TYR A 168 -22.03 -2.22 4.25
CA TYR A 168 -20.59 -2.35 4.51
C TYR A 168 -20.06 -1.27 5.44
N SER A 169 -20.44 -0.01 5.23
CA SER A 169 -20.02 1.09 6.09
C SER A 169 -20.56 0.93 7.51
N ALA A 170 -21.81 0.47 7.66
CA ALA A 170 -22.40 0.14 8.95
C ALA A 170 -21.70 -1.04 9.64
N PHE A 171 -21.39 -2.11 8.91
CA PHE A 171 -20.61 -3.25 9.39
C PHE A 171 -19.25 -2.80 9.91
N PHE A 172 -18.48 -2.10 9.07
CA PHE A 172 -17.13 -1.66 9.40
C PHE A 172 -17.11 -0.81 10.67
N ARG A 173 -18.03 0.16 10.77
CA ARG A 173 -18.17 1.04 11.94
C ARG A 173 -18.67 0.33 13.19
N ALA A 174 -19.42 -0.76 13.05
CA ALA A 174 -19.86 -1.58 14.17
C ALA A 174 -18.72 -2.45 14.74
N ILE A 175 -17.81 -2.93 13.88
CA ILE A 175 -16.66 -3.77 14.27
C ILE A 175 -15.47 -2.94 14.76
N LEU A 176 -15.20 -1.80 14.11
CA LEU A 176 -14.02 -0.96 14.38
C LEU A 176 -13.77 -0.68 15.87
N PRO A 177 -14.75 -0.26 16.71
CA PRO A 177 -14.53 0.07 18.12
C PRO A 177 -14.14 -1.13 19.00
N LYS A 178 -14.24 -2.36 18.47
CA LYS A 178 -13.89 -3.59 19.19
C LYS A 178 -12.50 -4.12 18.83
N MET A 179 -11.84 -3.52 17.83
CA MET A 179 -10.50 -3.94 17.40
C MET A 179 -9.45 -3.54 18.45
N PRO A 180 -8.42 -4.38 18.69
CA PRO A 180 -7.48 -4.18 19.80
C PRO A 180 -6.29 -3.26 19.47
N TYR A 181 -6.29 -2.57 18.33
CA TYR A 181 -5.08 -1.91 17.80
C TYR A 181 -5.05 -0.39 17.96
N GLY A 182 -5.89 0.19 18.83
CA GLY A 182 -5.96 1.63 19.06
C GLY A 182 -6.17 2.40 17.76
N ASP A 183 -5.37 3.44 17.52
CA ASP A 183 -5.44 4.30 16.33
C ASP A 183 -5.20 3.55 15.01
N GLU A 184 -4.45 2.45 15.04
CA GLU A 184 -4.18 1.61 13.87
C GLU A 184 -5.35 0.65 13.55
N SER A 185 -6.38 0.58 14.38
CA SER A 185 -7.51 -0.34 14.19
C SER A 185 -8.20 -0.15 12.85
N ARG A 186 -8.37 1.10 12.42
CA ARG A 186 -9.07 1.43 11.17
C ARG A 186 -8.32 0.91 9.95
N ILE A 187 -7.04 1.24 9.84
CA ILE A 187 -6.17 0.82 8.73
C ILE A 187 -5.96 -0.70 8.75
N ARG A 188 -5.81 -1.32 9.92
CA ARG A 188 -5.66 -2.78 10.05
C ARG A 188 -6.91 -3.53 9.66
N LEU A 189 -8.09 -3.10 10.12
CA LEU A 189 -9.37 -3.71 9.75
C LEU A 189 -9.61 -3.60 8.24
N ASP A 190 -9.37 -2.41 7.66
CA ASP A 190 -9.50 -2.18 6.23
C ASP A 190 -8.65 -3.16 5.39
N ARG A 191 -7.37 -3.26 5.74
CA ARG A 191 -6.41 -4.12 5.05
C ARG A 191 -6.73 -5.60 5.23
N PHE A 192 -7.16 -6.00 6.44
CA PHE A 192 -7.61 -7.36 6.71
C PHE A 192 -8.79 -7.74 5.82
N LEU A 193 -9.85 -6.92 5.77
CA LEU A 193 -11.03 -7.21 4.97
C LEU A 193 -10.68 -7.32 3.48
N LYS A 194 -9.79 -6.46 2.98
CA LYS A 194 -9.28 -6.56 1.60
C LYS A 194 -8.55 -7.89 1.34
N MET A 195 -7.70 -8.33 2.27
CA MET A 195 -6.93 -9.56 2.09
C MET A 195 -7.78 -10.80 2.24
N TYR A 196 -8.59 -10.87 3.29
CA TYR A 196 -9.49 -11.98 3.55
C TYR A 196 -10.44 -12.22 2.38
N GLY A 197 -11.04 -11.17 1.81
CA GLY A 197 -11.90 -11.26 0.63
C GLY A 197 -11.17 -11.54 -0.68
N ASN A 198 -9.84 -11.43 -0.71
CA ASN A 198 -9.00 -11.72 -1.86
C ASN A 198 -8.12 -12.97 -1.66
N ARG A 199 -8.44 -13.82 -0.66
CA ARG A 199 -7.59 -14.96 -0.27
C ARG A 199 -7.32 -15.99 -1.35
N HIS A 200 -8.25 -16.15 -2.28
CA HIS A 200 -8.07 -17.03 -3.44
C HIS A 200 -6.94 -16.56 -4.37
N ALA A 201 -6.60 -15.27 -4.39
CA ALA A 201 -5.52 -14.75 -5.22
C ALA A 201 -4.12 -15.12 -4.71
N TYR A 202 -3.99 -15.54 -3.45
CA TYR A 202 -2.70 -15.90 -2.85
C TYR A 202 -2.62 -17.33 -2.31
N VAL A 203 -3.66 -18.15 -2.49
CA VAL A 203 -3.68 -19.56 -2.07
C VAL A 203 -2.55 -20.40 -2.68
N ASN A 204 -2.04 -20.01 -3.86
CA ASN A 204 -0.99 -20.72 -4.58
C ASN A 204 0.40 -20.07 -4.42
N LEU A 205 0.54 -19.06 -3.54
CA LEU A 205 1.86 -18.51 -3.24
C LEU A 205 2.66 -19.52 -2.42
N SER A 206 3.99 -19.46 -2.55
CA SER A 206 4.89 -20.24 -1.69
C SER A 206 4.63 -19.90 -0.22
N ALA A 207 4.69 -20.89 0.67
CA ALA A 207 4.56 -20.69 2.11
C ALA A 207 5.61 -19.69 2.68
N ASP A 208 6.74 -19.54 1.99
CA ASP A 208 7.82 -18.62 2.37
C ASP A 208 7.59 -17.19 1.85
N TYR A 209 6.62 -16.97 0.95
CA TYR A 209 6.34 -15.65 0.42
C TYR A 209 5.59 -14.82 1.46
N LYS A 210 6.27 -13.83 2.04
CA LYS A 210 5.69 -12.86 2.95
C LYS A 210 6.02 -11.43 2.53
N THR A 211 5.07 -10.55 2.71
CA THR A 211 5.25 -9.10 2.59
C THR A 211 5.47 -8.49 3.97
N LYS A 212 6.28 -7.44 4.04
CA LYS A 212 6.49 -6.66 5.25
C LYS A 212 6.08 -5.22 5.02
N GLU A 213 5.48 -4.61 6.03
CA GLU A 213 5.23 -3.17 6.00
C GLU A 213 6.55 -2.42 6.18
N PRO A 214 6.86 -1.42 5.34
CA PRO A 214 8.06 -0.61 5.54
C PRO A 214 7.96 0.20 6.85
N MET A 215 9.05 0.19 7.62
CA MET A 215 9.15 0.99 8.86
C MET A 215 9.10 2.49 8.56
N ILE A 216 9.64 2.90 7.42
CA ILE A 216 9.61 4.27 6.90
C ILE A 216 8.83 4.26 5.60
N ARG A 217 7.53 4.61 5.68
CA ARG A 217 6.59 4.56 4.54
C ARG A 217 6.74 5.74 3.57
N SER A 218 7.18 6.90 4.06
CA SER A 218 7.45 8.11 3.28
C SER A 218 8.74 8.75 3.77
N PHE A 219 9.51 9.34 2.87
CA PHE A 219 10.78 9.99 3.18
C PHE A 219 10.90 11.33 2.46
N GLN A 220 11.34 12.36 3.19
CA GLN A 220 11.65 13.67 2.63
C GLN A 220 12.96 14.19 3.21
N TRP A 221 13.84 14.68 2.34
CA TRP A 221 15.19 15.12 2.72
C TRP A 221 15.20 16.36 3.63
N ASP A 222 14.20 17.22 3.50
CA ASP A 222 14.06 18.46 4.26
C ASP A 222 13.69 18.22 5.72
N THR A 223 12.94 17.16 6.01
CA THR A 223 12.46 16.81 7.35
C THR A 223 13.21 15.65 8.00
N ALA A 224 13.90 14.82 7.22
CA ALA A 224 14.69 13.70 7.76
C ALA A 224 15.82 14.18 8.67
N ARG A 225 15.87 13.67 9.90
CA ARG A 225 16.90 13.95 10.90
C ARG A 225 17.35 12.65 11.54
N SER A 226 18.62 12.60 11.92
CA SER A 226 19.22 11.49 12.64
C SER A 226 20.20 12.05 13.65
N GLU A 227 20.16 11.53 14.86
CA GLU A 227 21.11 11.86 15.93
C GLU A 227 22.42 11.07 15.75
N ARG A 228 22.34 9.92 15.06
CA ARG A 228 23.46 8.98 14.89
C ARG A 228 24.11 9.02 13.51
N PHE A 229 23.40 9.42 12.48
CA PHE A 229 23.88 9.34 11.10
C PHE A 229 23.96 10.71 10.41
N ASN A 230 24.94 10.85 9.52
CA ASN A 230 25.20 12.04 8.72
C ASN A 230 24.44 11.97 7.39
N LEU A 231 23.12 12.17 7.43
CA LEU A 231 22.27 12.12 6.23
C LEU A 231 22.66 13.16 5.16
N GLU A 232 23.25 14.28 5.57
CA GLU A 232 23.70 15.36 4.68
C GLU A 232 24.83 14.93 3.73
N GLN A 233 25.57 13.88 4.09
CA GLN A 233 26.62 13.31 3.23
C GLN A 233 26.04 12.54 2.03
N ILE A 234 24.72 12.31 2.01
CA ILE A 234 24.01 11.63 0.92
C ILE A 234 23.48 12.68 -0.08
N THR A 235 24.27 12.98 -1.11
CA THR A 235 24.04 14.17 -1.96
C THR A 235 23.30 13.91 -3.26
N LYS A 236 23.24 12.67 -3.77
CA LYS A 236 22.71 12.40 -5.12
C LYS A 236 21.19 12.26 -5.17
N ARG A 237 20.54 12.03 -4.02
CA ARG A 237 19.07 12.04 -3.82
C ARG A 237 18.26 11.14 -4.78
N ALA A 238 18.87 10.11 -5.38
CA ALA A 238 18.13 9.13 -6.16
C ALA A 238 17.46 8.08 -5.24
N ASN A 239 16.69 7.15 -5.81
CA ASN A 239 16.03 6.11 -5.00
C ASN A 239 17.00 5.27 -4.15
N ALA A 240 18.20 4.96 -4.65
CA ALA A 240 19.21 4.24 -3.87
C ALA A 240 19.70 5.08 -2.66
N ASP A 241 19.81 6.39 -2.83
CA ASP A 241 20.13 7.34 -1.76
C ASP A 241 19.01 7.39 -0.70
N VAL A 242 17.75 7.39 -1.14
CA VAL A 242 16.56 7.34 -0.26
C VAL A 242 16.52 6.02 0.52
N LEU A 243 16.74 4.88 -0.14
CA LEU A 243 16.79 3.58 0.52
C LEU A 243 17.91 3.52 1.56
N PHE A 244 19.10 4.05 1.24
CA PHE A 244 20.19 4.11 2.20
C PHE A 244 19.85 4.99 3.41
N ALA A 245 19.30 6.19 3.19
CA ALA A 245 18.87 7.05 4.30
C ALA A 245 17.79 6.40 5.16
N CYS A 246 16.80 5.74 4.54
CA CYS A 246 15.77 4.99 5.26
C CYS A 246 16.36 3.82 6.06
N PHE A 247 17.37 3.15 5.52
CA PHE A 247 18.07 2.09 6.21
C PHE A 247 18.75 2.59 7.49
N LEU A 248 19.50 3.69 7.40
CA LEU A 248 20.17 4.32 8.55
C LEU A 248 19.16 4.70 9.64
N LEU A 249 18.06 5.35 9.26
CA LEU A 249 16.99 5.71 10.18
C LEU A 249 16.28 4.48 10.80
N THR A 250 16.19 3.38 10.04
CA THR A 250 15.65 2.11 10.56
C THR A 250 16.58 1.53 11.62
N LEU A 251 17.90 1.53 11.40
CA LEU A 251 18.87 1.08 12.40
C LEU A 251 18.84 1.92 13.68
N GLU A 252 18.70 3.25 13.54
CA GLU A 252 18.57 4.16 14.68
C GLU A 252 17.32 3.84 15.50
N LYS A 253 16.18 3.64 14.83
CA LYS A 253 14.91 3.30 15.51
C LYS A 253 14.92 1.91 16.14
N GLU A 254 15.64 0.96 15.57
CA GLU A 254 15.85 -0.39 16.15
C GLU A 254 16.95 -0.42 17.21
N ASN A 255 17.62 0.71 17.48
CA ASN A 255 18.77 0.82 18.39
C ASN A 255 19.88 -0.21 18.09
N LEU A 256 20.18 -0.41 16.81
CA LEU A 256 21.24 -1.31 16.34
C LEU A 256 22.54 -0.52 16.10
N HIS A 257 23.67 -1.04 16.58
CA HIS A 257 25.00 -0.38 16.56
C HIS A 257 26.05 -1.31 15.94
N ASP A 258 26.95 -0.77 15.11
CA ASP A 258 28.18 -1.44 14.63
C ASP A 258 28.02 -2.92 14.28
N ILE A 259 27.04 -3.22 13.43
CA ILE A 259 26.75 -4.58 13.01
C ILE A 259 27.40 -4.84 11.67
N ASP A 260 28.23 -5.88 11.60
CA ASP A 260 28.53 -6.55 10.34
C ASP A 260 27.21 -7.10 9.79
N LEU A 261 26.67 -6.42 8.78
CA LEU A 261 25.39 -6.76 8.20
C LEU A 261 25.60 -7.55 6.93
N THR A 262 24.74 -8.53 6.72
CA THR A 262 24.61 -9.18 5.43
C THR A 262 23.72 -8.37 4.49
N ILE A 263 23.91 -8.53 3.18
CA ILE A 263 23.01 -7.93 2.18
C ILE A 263 21.55 -8.37 2.40
N GLY A 264 21.34 -9.62 2.84
CA GLY A 264 20.02 -10.15 3.18
C GLY A 264 19.36 -9.39 4.33
N GLU A 265 20.08 -9.15 5.42
CA GLU A 265 19.57 -8.39 6.58
C GLU A 265 19.21 -6.94 6.25
N ILE A 266 19.92 -6.33 5.29
CA ILE A 266 19.62 -4.99 4.78
C ILE A 266 18.36 -5.04 3.91
N ALA A 267 18.28 -6.01 2.99
CA ALA A 267 17.11 -6.19 2.14
C ALA A 267 15.83 -6.47 2.96
N ASP A 268 15.95 -7.24 4.04
CA ASP A 268 14.85 -7.56 4.95
C ASP A 268 14.25 -6.35 5.68
N ARG A 269 15.07 -5.32 5.92
CA ARG A 269 14.69 -4.04 6.54
C ARG A 269 14.18 -3.01 5.55
N LEU A 270 14.40 -3.24 4.27
CA LEU A 270 14.00 -2.36 3.18
C LEU A 270 12.95 -3.05 2.30
N PRO A 271 11.74 -3.39 2.79
CA PRO A 271 10.73 -3.96 1.91
C PRO A 271 10.27 -2.94 0.85
N PRO A 272 9.67 -3.40 -0.27
CA PRO A 272 9.05 -2.51 -1.26
C PRO A 272 8.07 -1.53 -0.60
N GLY A 273 8.11 -0.26 -1.03
CA GLY A 273 7.36 0.83 -0.41
C GLY A 273 8.19 1.67 0.57
N THR A 274 9.37 1.21 0.98
CA THR A 274 10.29 2.01 1.81
C THR A 274 10.58 3.37 1.18
N GLY A 275 10.44 4.44 1.97
CA GLY A 275 10.63 5.82 1.54
C GLY A 275 9.68 6.27 0.43
N GLY A 276 8.55 5.60 0.25
CA GLY A 276 7.56 5.90 -0.79
C GLY A 276 7.89 5.29 -2.16
N ILE A 277 8.90 4.42 -2.26
CA ILE A 277 9.31 3.78 -3.52
C ILE A 277 8.44 2.54 -3.76
N CYS A 278 7.29 2.76 -4.40
CA CYS A 278 6.23 1.75 -4.54
C CYS A 278 6.28 0.98 -5.87
N ASN A 279 6.89 1.58 -6.90
CA ASN A 279 7.12 0.90 -8.17
C ASN A 279 8.19 -0.20 -8.01
N SER A 280 7.82 -1.46 -8.28
CA SER A 280 8.71 -2.60 -8.07
C SER A 280 9.98 -2.55 -8.94
N ALA A 281 9.90 -2.07 -10.18
CA ALA A 281 11.08 -1.96 -11.04
C ALA A 281 12.04 -0.89 -10.52
N SER A 282 11.51 0.28 -10.14
CA SER A 282 12.30 1.35 -9.53
C SER A 282 12.91 0.95 -8.20
N PHE A 283 12.16 0.21 -7.37
CA PHE A 283 12.63 -0.31 -6.09
C PHE A 283 13.75 -1.33 -6.28
N ASN A 284 13.55 -2.34 -7.13
CA ASN A 284 14.55 -3.37 -7.39
C ASN A 284 15.83 -2.79 -8.01
N TYR A 285 15.68 -1.86 -8.95
CA TYR A 285 16.83 -1.13 -9.49
C TYR A 285 17.58 -0.35 -8.40
N ALA A 286 16.86 0.32 -7.50
CA ALA A 286 17.46 1.05 -6.39
C ALA A 286 18.18 0.11 -5.41
N MET A 287 17.64 -1.08 -5.15
CA MET A 287 18.30 -2.13 -4.36
C MET A 287 19.61 -2.61 -4.99
N VAL A 288 19.64 -2.82 -6.32
CA VAL A 288 20.91 -3.17 -7.00
C VAL A 288 21.90 -2.00 -6.93
N ALA A 289 21.44 -0.78 -7.20
CA ALA A 289 22.30 0.41 -7.15
C ALA A 289 22.77 0.77 -5.72
N LEU A 290 22.05 0.33 -4.69
CA LEU A 290 22.41 0.52 -3.27
C LEU A 290 23.75 -0.14 -2.93
N PHE A 291 24.06 -1.29 -3.52
CA PHE A 291 25.31 -2.02 -3.27
C PHE A 291 26.40 -1.76 -4.34
N GLY A 292 26.10 -0.93 -5.34
CA GLY A 292 27.03 -0.56 -6.41
C GLY A 292 27.80 0.74 -6.14
N GLY A 293 28.80 1.02 -6.97
CA GLY A 293 29.65 2.21 -6.95
C GLY A 293 29.21 3.34 -7.91
N GLN A 294 28.06 3.19 -8.58
CA GLN A 294 27.58 4.16 -9.57
C GLN A 294 27.53 5.58 -9.01
N LYS A 295 27.98 6.57 -9.80
CA LYS A 295 28.00 7.99 -9.43
C LYS A 295 28.80 8.27 -8.15
N SER A 296 29.85 7.48 -7.91
CA SER A 296 30.74 7.56 -6.74
C SER A 296 30.04 7.28 -5.41
N ARG A 297 28.95 6.51 -5.41
CA ARG A 297 28.32 6.03 -4.18
C ARG A 297 29.22 5.02 -3.47
N ASP A 298 29.42 5.22 -2.19
CA ASP A 298 30.35 4.50 -1.33
C ASP A 298 29.71 4.26 0.05
N TYR A 299 28.41 3.95 0.05
CA TYR A 299 27.61 3.66 1.25
C TYR A 299 28.22 2.55 2.11
N TRP A 300 28.88 1.58 1.47
CA TRP A 300 29.34 0.36 2.08
C TRP A 300 30.85 0.17 1.94
N ILE A 301 31.46 -0.33 3.00
CA ILE A 301 32.76 -0.99 2.97
C ILE A 301 32.48 -2.48 2.72
N VAL A 302 33.02 -2.99 1.61
CA VAL A 302 32.92 -4.40 1.23
C VAL A 302 34.29 -5.07 1.41
N GLU A 303 34.30 -6.30 1.90
CA GLU A 303 35.55 -7.08 2.00
C GLU A 303 36.05 -7.51 0.62
N ASN A 304 35.12 -7.79 -0.30
CA ASN A 304 35.40 -8.17 -1.68
C ASN A 304 35.10 -7.02 -2.65
N PRO A 305 36.12 -6.31 -3.18
CA PRO A 305 35.91 -5.24 -4.15
C PRO A 305 35.20 -5.69 -5.44
N ALA A 306 35.32 -6.97 -5.82
CA ALA A 306 34.65 -7.51 -7.01
C ALA A 306 33.11 -7.48 -6.85
N LEU A 307 32.60 -7.57 -5.63
CA LEU A 307 31.17 -7.50 -5.34
C LEU A 307 30.60 -6.13 -5.75
N ARG A 308 31.27 -5.04 -5.35
CA ARG A 308 30.86 -3.68 -5.71
C ARG A 308 30.88 -3.46 -7.22
N ASN A 309 31.87 -4.01 -7.92
CA ASN A 309 31.93 -3.94 -9.38
C ASN A 309 30.76 -4.71 -10.01
N ALA A 310 30.47 -5.93 -9.55
CA ALA A 310 29.36 -6.72 -10.06
C ALA A 310 28.00 -6.00 -9.91
N PHE A 311 27.73 -5.39 -8.75
CA PHE A 311 26.52 -4.56 -8.58
C PHE A 311 26.50 -3.33 -9.48
N THR A 312 27.66 -2.69 -9.69
CA THR A 312 27.79 -1.54 -10.58
C THR A 312 27.47 -1.91 -12.03
N ASP A 313 27.99 -3.05 -12.49
CA ASP A 313 27.76 -3.56 -13.85
C ASP A 313 26.29 -3.94 -14.05
N GLN A 314 25.68 -4.63 -13.07
CA GLN A 314 24.24 -4.92 -13.10
C GLN A 314 23.41 -3.63 -13.16
N ALA A 315 23.74 -2.62 -12.36
CA ALA A 315 23.01 -1.36 -12.39
C ALA A 315 23.20 -0.58 -13.72
N ASN A 316 24.27 -0.82 -14.48
CA ASN A 316 24.50 -0.22 -15.79
C ASN A 316 23.93 -1.03 -16.97
N SER A 317 23.62 -2.32 -16.78
CA SER A 317 23.17 -3.21 -17.84
C SER A 317 21.68 -3.07 -18.18
N SER A 318 21.31 -3.15 -19.46
CA SER A 318 19.89 -3.19 -19.88
C SER A 318 19.22 -4.54 -19.57
N SER A 319 19.99 -5.64 -19.53
CA SER A 319 19.53 -7.02 -19.25
C SER A 319 19.78 -7.42 -17.79
N ARG A 320 19.80 -6.45 -16.88
CA ARG A 320 20.15 -6.65 -15.47
C ARG A 320 19.20 -7.60 -14.75
N ASP A 321 19.75 -8.31 -13.78
CA ASP A 321 18.95 -9.07 -12.82
C ASP A 321 18.42 -8.14 -11.73
N MET A 322 17.10 -7.92 -11.72
CA MET A 322 16.41 -7.06 -10.74
C MET A 322 16.39 -7.65 -9.33
N ARG A 323 16.84 -8.89 -9.14
CA ARG A 323 16.93 -9.56 -7.84
C ARG A 323 18.36 -9.98 -7.50
N PHE A 324 19.35 -9.38 -8.16
CA PHE A 324 20.76 -9.73 -8.00
C PHE A 324 21.23 -9.73 -6.53
N TYR A 325 20.69 -8.82 -5.71
CA TYR A 325 20.99 -8.74 -4.28
C TYR A 325 20.60 -10.00 -3.49
N LEU A 326 19.63 -10.79 -3.95
CA LEU A 326 19.24 -12.05 -3.30
C LEU A 326 20.30 -13.15 -3.51
N HIS A 327 21.02 -13.14 -4.63
CA HIS A 327 22.11 -14.10 -4.89
C HIS A 327 23.32 -13.88 -4.00
N HIS A 328 23.45 -12.66 -3.44
CA HIS A 328 24.53 -12.25 -2.56
C HIS A 328 24.05 -12.00 -1.13
N ALA A 329 22.89 -12.55 -0.75
CA ALA A 329 22.27 -12.27 0.54
C ALA A 329 23.16 -12.58 1.76
N GLY A 330 24.10 -13.53 1.64
CA GLY A 330 25.04 -13.89 2.71
C GLY A 330 26.33 -13.06 2.78
N GLU A 331 26.57 -12.15 1.82
CA GLU A 331 27.78 -11.33 1.77
C GLU A 331 27.75 -10.26 2.88
N LYS A 332 28.83 -10.17 3.65
CA LYS A 332 28.97 -9.20 4.74
C LYS A 332 29.49 -7.86 4.25
N ILE A 333 28.88 -6.79 4.75
CA ILE A 333 29.24 -5.41 4.45
C ILE A 333 29.07 -4.53 5.69
N ARG A 334 29.78 -3.40 5.70
CA ARG A 334 29.71 -2.41 6.78
C ARG A 334 29.34 -1.04 6.23
N ILE A 335 28.64 -0.25 7.04
CA ILE A 335 28.37 1.16 6.69
C ILE A 335 29.70 1.90 6.63
N ASN A 336 29.88 2.73 5.60
CA ASN A 336 31.05 3.59 5.52
C ASN A 336 31.05 4.62 6.69
N PRO A 337 32.09 4.67 7.54
CA PRO A 337 32.14 5.50 8.74
C PRO A 337 31.83 6.97 8.51
N LYS A 338 32.05 7.50 7.30
CA LYS A 338 31.70 8.90 6.98
C LYS A 338 30.21 9.22 7.16
N TYR A 339 29.34 8.21 7.11
CA TYR A 339 27.90 8.36 7.33
C TYR A 339 27.50 8.22 8.80
N ILE A 340 28.43 7.92 9.70
CA ILE A 340 28.21 7.80 11.13
C ILE A 340 28.67 9.12 11.78
N ARG A 341 27.86 9.68 12.68
CA ARG A 341 28.26 10.84 13.47
C ARG A 341 29.30 10.37 14.49
N SER A 342 30.38 11.13 14.62
CA SER A 342 31.32 10.96 15.73
C SER A 342 30.54 11.12 17.04
N GLU A 343 30.71 10.20 17.98
CA GLU A 343 30.28 10.45 19.37
C GLU A 343 31.11 11.65 19.88
N GLU A 344 30.45 12.71 20.32
CA GLU A 344 31.08 13.80 21.07
C GLU A 344 31.36 13.40 22.52
#